data_AF-A0A2X1QPB2-F1
#
_entry.id   AF-A0A2X1QPB2-F1
#
_cell.length_a   1.000
_cell.length_b   1.000
_cell.length_c   1.000
_cell.angle_alpha   90.00
_cell.angle_beta   90.00
_cell.angle_gamma   90.00
#
_symmetry.space_group_name_H-M   'P 1'
#
loop_
_entity.id
_entity.type
_entity.pdbx_description
1 polymer ?
#
loop_
_entity_poly.entity_id
_entity_poly.type
_entity_poly.pdbx_seq_one_letter_code
_entity_poly.pdbx_strand_id
1 'polypeptide(L)'
;MHVNNEIGVVQDISAIGELLRGRGIIFHVDAAQSAGKIEIDLRKMPVDLMSFSAHKNYGPKGIGALYVRHKPRIRIQPLSLGEGMKEGCAQVLSNPSNSSDGRGFCPC
;
A
#
# COMPACT_ATOMS: atom_id res chain seq x y z
N MET A 1 7.60 8.94 3.52
CA MET A 1 6.32 9.50 4.01
C MET A 1 5.74 10.43 2.97
N HIS A 2 4.45 10.28 2.62
CA HIS A 2 3.78 11.11 1.60
C HIS A 2 3.46 12.51 2.14
N VAL A 3 2.93 12.58 3.36
CA VAL A 3 2.64 13.84 4.06
C VAL A 3 3.29 13.78 5.43
N ASN A 4 3.99 14.85 5.79
CA ASN A 4 4.60 14.96 7.11
C ASN A 4 3.54 15.18 8.19
N ASN A 5 3.58 14.35 9.23
CA ASN A 5 2.70 14.41 10.39
C ASN A 5 2.94 15.63 11.30
N GLU A 6 4.11 16.26 11.21
CA GLU A 6 4.50 17.40 12.07
C GLU A 6 4.32 18.73 11.34
N ILE A 7 4.87 18.85 10.13
CA ILE A 7 4.94 20.12 9.38
C ILE A 7 3.85 20.19 8.28
N GLY A 8 3.21 19.06 7.93
CA GLY A 8 2.20 19.02 6.88
C GLY A 8 2.75 19.10 5.44
N VAL A 9 4.07 19.08 5.27
CA VAL A 9 4.71 19.12 3.94
C VAL A 9 4.34 17.89 3.13
N VAL A 10 3.87 18.11 1.90
CA VAL A 10 3.60 17.07 0.90
C VAL A 10 4.87 16.80 0.12
N GLN A 11 5.33 15.56 0.11
CA GLN A 11 6.51 15.14 -0.65
C GLN A 11 6.12 14.69 -2.05
N ASP A 12 6.91 15.06 -3.06
CA ASP A 12 6.74 14.59 -4.43
C ASP A 12 7.20 13.13 -4.57
N ILE A 13 6.32 12.22 -4.20
CA ILE A 13 6.55 10.78 -4.30
C ILE A 13 6.54 10.26 -5.74
N SER A 14 6.01 11.03 -6.70
CA SER A 14 6.03 10.65 -8.12
C SER A 14 7.44 10.78 -8.69
N ALA A 15 8.08 11.93 -8.49
CA ALA A 15 9.46 12.16 -8.91
C ALA A 15 10.43 11.17 -8.24
N ILE A 16 10.25 10.90 -6.94
CA ILE A 16 11.07 9.93 -6.20
C ILE A 16 10.88 8.52 -6.74
N GLY A 17 9.63 8.08 -6.97
CA GLY A 17 9.39 6.73 -7.46
C GLY A 17 9.84 6.52 -8.90
N GLU A 18 9.82 7.53 -9.76
CA GLU A 18 10.41 7.46 -11.10
C GLU A 18 11.93 7.27 -11.05
N LEU A 19 12.62 8.01 -10.19
CA LEU A 19 14.05 7.86 -9.96
C LEU A 19 14.41 6.44 -9.49
N LEU A 20 13.62 5.88 -8.57
CA LEU A 20 13.86 4.56 -7.99
C LEU A 20 13.51 3.42 -8.95
N ARG A 21 12.49 3.60 -9.79
CA ARG A 21 12.08 2.63 -10.82
C ARG A 21 13.21 2.30 -11.78
N GLY A 22 13.98 3.31 -12.20
CA GLY A 22 15.14 3.12 -13.07
C GLY A 22 16.25 2.24 -12.47
N ARG A 23 16.21 2.02 -11.15
CA ARG A 23 17.22 1.26 -10.40
C ARG A 23 16.70 -0.08 -9.86
N GLY A 24 15.43 -0.41 -10.09
CA GLY A 24 14.81 -1.63 -9.56
C GLY A 24 14.69 -1.66 -8.03
N ILE A 25 14.67 -0.49 -7.38
CA ILE A 25 14.60 -0.37 -5.93
C ILE A 25 13.13 -0.35 -5.50
N ILE A 26 12.79 -1.11 -4.47
CA ILE A 26 11.44 -1.16 -3.89
C ILE A 26 11.15 0.16 -3.17
N PHE A 27 10.06 0.82 -3.54
CA PHE A 27 9.64 2.08 -2.94
C PHE A 27 8.45 1.92 -1.99
N HIS A 28 8.70 2.10 -0.69
CA HIS A 28 7.68 2.13 0.35
C HIS A 28 7.32 3.56 0.77
N VAL A 29 6.02 3.84 0.84
CA VAL A 29 5.50 5.15 1.24
C VAL A 29 4.50 5.00 2.39
N ASP A 30 4.76 5.72 3.48
CA ASP A 30 3.76 5.91 4.52
C ASP A 30 2.72 6.96 4.10
N ALA A 31 1.46 6.53 4.01
CA ALA A 31 0.31 7.35 3.66
C ALA A 31 -0.70 7.50 4.82
N ALA A 32 -0.31 7.24 6.06
CA ALA A 32 -1.20 7.31 7.22
C ALA A 32 -1.86 8.69 7.41
N GLN A 33 -1.21 9.78 6.99
CA GLN A 33 -1.73 11.15 7.08
C GLN A 33 -2.36 11.67 5.78
N SER A 34 -2.03 11.05 4.64
CA SER A 34 -2.43 11.53 3.31
C SER A 34 -3.65 10.82 2.76
N ALA A 35 -3.86 9.56 3.16
CA ALA A 35 -5.05 8.80 2.81
C ALA A 35 -6.30 9.56 3.27
N GLY A 36 -7.30 9.69 2.41
CA GLY A 36 -8.55 10.41 2.73
C GLY A 36 -8.46 11.94 2.78
N LYS A 37 -7.25 12.53 2.75
CA LYS A 37 -7.05 14.00 2.65
C LYS A 37 -6.61 14.45 1.26
N ILE A 38 -5.81 13.61 0.58
CA ILE A 38 -5.29 13.86 -0.76
C ILE A 38 -5.73 12.69 -1.65
N GLU A 39 -6.08 12.99 -2.90
CA GLU A 39 -6.34 11.94 -3.89
C GLU A 39 -5.05 11.14 -4.16
N ILE A 40 -5.08 9.85 -3.87
CA ILE A 40 -3.97 8.93 -4.13
C ILE A 40 -4.40 7.94 -5.20
N ASP A 41 -3.81 8.04 -6.39
CA ASP A 41 -4.02 7.05 -7.47
C ASP A 41 -2.83 6.08 -7.55
N LEU A 42 -2.94 4.97 -6.84
CA LEU A 42 -1.93 3.90 -6.80
C LEU A 42 -1.63 3.29 -8.18
N ARG A 43 -2.49 3.48 -9.19
CA ARG A 43 -2.25 3.00 -10.57
C ARG A 43 -1.26 3.86 -11.30
N LYS A 44 -1.35 5.18 -11.12
CA LYS A 44 -0.49 6.17 -11.79
C LYS A 44 0.81 6.40 -11.04
N MET A 45 0.75 6.35 -9.70
CA MET A 45 1.90 6.65 -8.87
C MET A 45 2.89 5.48 -8.86
N PRO A 46 4.21 5.73 -9.01
CA PRO A 46 5.26 4.70 -9.01
C PRO A 46 5.60 4.20 -7.60
N VAL A 47 4.61 3.74 -6.84
CA VAL A 47 4.77 3.25 -5.45
C VAL A 47 4.59 1.73 -5.38
N ASP A 48 5.49 1.02 -4.72
CA ASP A 48 5.47 -0.44 -4.62
C ASP A 48 4.75 -0.94 -3.38
N LEU A 49 4.98 -0.26 -2.25
CA LEU A 49 4.36 -0.57 -0.97
C LEU A 49 3.77 0.72 -0.39
N MET A 50 2.54 0.69 0.12
CA MET A 50 1.95 1.85 0.79
C MET A 50 1.20 1.48 2.07
N SER A 51 1.52 2.15 3.17
CA SER A 51 0.89 1.90 4.47
C SER A 51 -0.25 2.87 4.75
N PHE A 52 -1.35 2.35 5.27
CA PHE A 52 -2.56 3.08 5.62
C PHE A 52 -2.96 2.85 7.07
N SER A 53 -3.55 3.88 7.70
CA SER A 53 -4.03 3.82 9.07
C SER A 53 -5.49 4.29 9.13
N ALA A 54 -6.40 3.42 9.59
CA ALA A 54 -7.82 3.74 9.60
C ALA A 54 -8.15 4.86 10.59
N HIS A 55 -7.55 4.82 11.79
CA HIS A 55 -7.84 5.77 12.87
C HIS A 55 -7.32 7.19 12.65
N LYS A 56 -6.54 7.42 11.58
CA LYS A 56 -6.13 8.76 11.14
C LYS A 56 -7.12 9.38 10.15
N ASN A 57 -8.07 8.57 9.66
CA ASN A 57 -9.10 8.91 8.68
C ASN A 57 -10.51 8.63 9.21
N TYR A 58 -10.73 8.92 10.50
CA TYR A 58 -12.02 8.70 11.18
C TYR A 58 -12.48 7.23 11.27
N GLY A 59 -11.58 6.27 11.02
CA GLY A 59 -11.83 4.85 11.22
C GLY A 59 -11.55 4.37 12.65
N PRO A 60 -11.87 3.11 12.96
CA PRO A 60 -11.61 2.51 14.27
C PRO A 60 -10.10 2.36 14.55
N LYS A 61 -9.70 2.54 15.81
CA LYS A 61 -8.35 2.28 16.31
C LYS A 61 -8.02 0.79 16.23
N GLY A 62 -6.78 0.47 15.86
CA GLY A 62 -6.31 -0.92 15.73
C GLY A 62 -6.44 -1.53 14.32
N ILE A 63 -6.99 -0.78 13.34
CA ILE A 63 -7.05 -1.24 11.95
C ILE A 63 -6.12 -0.42 11.05
N GLY A 64 -5.39 -1.12 10.19
CA GLY A 64 -4.54 -0.56 9.14
C GLY A 64 -4.58 -1.45 7.90
N ALA A 65 -3.99 -0.96 6.82
CA ALA A 65 -3.85 -1.73 5.60
C ALA A 65 -2.46 -1.50 4.99
N LEU A 66 -1.92 -2.52 4.33
CA LEU A 66 -0.71 -2.41 3.52
C LEU A 66 -1.07 -2.71 2.07
N TYR A 67 -0.90 -1.74 1.20
CA TYR A 67 -0.97 -1.96 -0.23
C TYR A 67 0.34 -2.55 -0.74
N VAL A 68 0.21 -3.59 -1.56
CA VAL A 68 1.34 -4.27 -2.20
C VAL A 68 1.07 -4.31 -3.70
N ARG A 69 2.00 -3.74 -4.48
CA ARG A 69 1.94 -3.79 -5.93
C ARG A 69 2.14 -5.23 -6.41
N HIS A 70 1.30 -5.67 -7.35
CA HIS A 70 1.37 -7.03 -7.89
C HIS A 70 2.49 -7.22 -8.93
N LYS A 71 2.87 -6.16 -9.65
CA LYS A 71 3.92 -6.14 -10.67
C LYS A 71 4.81 -4.91 -10.50
N PRO A 72 6.11 -5.04 -10.21
CA PRO A 72 6.90 -6.28 -10.05
C PRO A 72 6.44 -7.12 -8.85
N ARG A 73 6.64 -8.44 -8.88
CA ARG A 73 6.27 -9.33 -7.77
C ARG A 73 7.16 -9.07 -6.56
N ILE A 74 6.59 -8.50 -5.52
CA ILE A 74 7.28 -8.26 -4.24
C ILE A 74 6.90 -9.38 -3.28
N ARG A 75 7.91 -10.10 -2.78
CA ARG A 75 7.72 -11.11 -1.75
C ARG A 75 7.86 -10.45 -0.39
N ILE A 76 6.81 -10.50 0.41
CA ILE A 76 6.81 -9.97 1.78
C ILE A 76 6.69 -11.17 2.72
N GLN A 77 7.54 -11.21 3.74
CA GLN A 77 7.40 -12.17 4.81
C GLN A 77 6.38 -11.62 5.82
N PRO A 78 5.30 -12.36 6.13
CA PRO A 78 4.33 -11.92 7.13
C PRO A 78 4.98 -11.85 8.51
N LEU A 79 4.80 -10.73 9.22
CA LEU A 79 5.32 -10.54 10.59
C LEU A 79 4.48 -11.28 11.64
N SER A 80 3.18 -11.45 11.38
CA SER A 80 2.27 -12.22 12.23
C SER A 80 1.46 -13.16 11.35
N LEU A 81 1.53 -14.46 11.66
CA LEU A 81 0.77 -15.49 10.97
C LEU A 81 -0.45 -15.82 11.84
N GLY A 82 -1.61 -15.29 11.48
CA GLY A 82 -2.88 -15.65 12.12
C GLY A 82 -3.52 -16.85 11.42
N GLU A 83 -4.36 -17.61 12.14
CA GLU A 83 -5.18 -18.67 11.56
C GLU A 83 -6.15 -18.06 10.52
N GLY A 84 -5.82 -18.18 9.23
CA GLY A 84 -6.57 -17.56 8.13
C GLY A 84 -5.79 -16.50 7.34
N MET A 85 -4.62 -16.07 7.83
CA MET A 85 -3.71 -15.21 7.07
C MET A 85 -2.81 -16.07 6.18
N LYS A 86 -3.12 -16.19 4.90
CA LYS A 86 -2.24 -16.92 3.96
C LYS A 86 -0.96 -16.13 3.68
N GLU A 87 0.11 -16.89 3.46
CA GLU A 87 1.49 -16.43 3.32
C GLU A 87 1.63 -15.23 2.37
N GLY A 88 2.18 -14.13 2.88
CA GLY A 88 2.47 -12.92 2.10
C GLY A 88 1.43 -11.80 2.13
N CYS A 89 0.31 -11.97 2.85
CA CYS A 89 -0.69 -10.91 3.03
C CYS A 89 -0.59 -10.28 4.43
N ALA A 90 -0.22 -9.00 4.50
CA ALA A 90 -0.54 -8.14 5.65
C ALA A 90 -1.74 -7.29 5.23
N GLN A 91 -2.94 -7.62 5.71
CA GLN A 91 -4.23 -6.93 5.49
C GLN A 91 -4.23 -5.99 4.26
N VAL A 92 -4.28 -6.61 3.07
CA VAL A 92 -4.19 -5.91 1.78
C VAL A 92 -5.60 -5.53 1.35
N LEU A 93 -5.86 -4.23 1.15
CA LEU A 93 -7.01 -3.78 0.38
C LEU A 93 -6.73 -4.16 -1.08
N SER A 94 -7.21 -5.32 -1.51
CA SER A 94 -7.23 -5.65 -2.94
C SER A 94 -8.29 -4.79 -3.62
N ASN A 95 -7.93 -4.22 -4.75
CA ASN A 95 -8.81 -3.36 -5.53
C ASN A 95 -9.96 -4.22 -6.10
N PRO A 96 -11.25 -3.94 -5.82
CA PRO A 96 -12.36 -4.81 -6.22
C PRO A 96 -12.68 -4.80 -7.72
N SER A 97 -12.00 -3.98 -8.53
CA SER A 97 -12.35 -3.77 -9.95
C SER A 97 -11.68 -4.72 -10.96
N ASN A 98 -10.93 -5.73 -10.53
CA ASN A 98 -10.32 -6.73 -11.42
C ASN A 98 -10.84 -8.14 -11.07
N SER A 99 -12.11 -8.39 -11.36
CA SER A 99 -12.74 -9.72 -11.31
C SER A 99 -12.39 -10.60 -12.51
N SER A 100 -11.55 -10.14 -13.44
CA SER A 100 -11.19 -10.86 -14.67
C SER A 100 -9.76 -11.44 -14.69
N ASP A 101 -8.90 -11.10 -13.73
CA ASP A 101 -7.65 -11.86 -13.50
C ASP A 101 -8.00 -13.07 -12.63
N GLY A 102 -8.37 -14.17 -13.29
CA GLY A 102 -9.02 -15.36 -12.72
C GLY A 102 -8.22 -16.19 -11.70
N ARG A 103 -7.51 -15.58 -10.75
CA ARG A 103 -6.91 -16.23 -9.56
C ARG A 103 -6.85 -15.29 -8.33
N GLY A 104 -7.88 -14.48 -8.12
CA GLY A 104 -8.07 -13.68 -6.89
C GLY A 104 -9.01 -14.33 -5.86
N PHE A 105 -9.67 -15.43 -6.23
CA PHE A 105 -10.33 -16.34 -5.30
C PHE A 105 -9.40 -17.53 -5.09
N CYS A 106 -9.09 -17.83 -3.84
CA CYS A 106 -8.38 -19.06 -3.50
C CYS A 106 -9.47 -20.09 -3.19
N PRO A 107 -9.88 -20.97 -4.13
CA PRO A 107 -10.69 -22.12 -3.77
C PRO A 107 -9.85 -23.05 -2.90
N CYS A 108 -10.55 -23.82 -2.08
CA CYS A 108 -10.09 -24.79 -1.11
C CYS A 108 -8.77 -25.48 -1.48
#